data_AF-A0A8H5KX76-F1
#
_entry.id   AF-A0A8H5KX76-F1
#
_cell.length_a   1.000
_cell.length_b   1.000
_cell.length_c   1.000
_cell.angle_alpha   90.00
_cell.angle_beta   90.00
_cell.angle_gamma   90.00
#
_symmetry.space_group_name_H-M   'P 1'
#
loop_
_entity.id
_entity.type
_entity.pdbx_description
1 polymer ?
#
loop_
_entity_poly.entity_id
_entity_poly.type
_entity_poly.pdbx_seq_one_letter_code
_entity_poly.pdbx_strand_id
1 'polypeptide(L)'
;MVPRLSSDSTAFTISHPDLHTGIIFVDEDLNITCIIDWGSATTGPVTELLATPGLAGSSQPPSVALAVAFQAGFSHESSSIKQDMWRKAEMNWYFSRLTGAENPSDSRDYGWLFHQRAMNPSNKQLLSQMSEYDLTDDEVKEREIDVFSGDKVERLAVARKLTLMSEMNPGFTGDRRLWRWIEEALKGSVYDSINENGRTHMGILL
;
A
#
# COMPACT_ATOMS: atom_id res chain seq x y z
N MET A 1 -24.05 25.98 3.43
CA MET A 1 -22.80 26.71 3.16
C MET A 1 -21.81 25.69 2.60
N VAL A 2 -21.76 25.54 1.28
CA VAL A 2 -20.84 24.61 0.62
C VAL A 2 -19.46 25.27 0.61
N PRO A 3 -18.41 24.66 1.17
CA PRO A 3 -17.08 25.24 1.15
C PRO A 3 -16.65 25.43 -0.31
N ARG A 4 -16.15 26.63 -0.65
CA ARG A 4 -15.43 26.81 -1.91
C ARG A 4 -14.17 25.94 -1.86
N LEU A 5 -14.17 24.88 -2.67
CA LEU A 5 -13.07 23.91 -2.77
C LEU A 5 -11.87 24.41 -3.61
N SER A 6 -11.95 25.63 -4.17
CA SER A 6 -10.81 26.23 -4.87
C SER A 6 -10.01 27.09 -3.90
N SER A 7 -8.93 26.53 -3.35
CA SER A 7 -7.84 27.39 -2.89
C SER A 7 -7.10 27.90 -4.12
N ASP A 8 -6.68 29.16 -4.13
CA ASP A 8 -5.84 29.73 -5.20
C ASP A 8 -4.48 29.02 -5.33
N SER A 9 -4.18 28.07 -4.45
CA SER A 9 -3.08 27.12 -4.60
C SER A 9 -3.57 25.85 -5.32
N THR A 10 -3.05 25.59 -6.51
CA THR A 10 -3.25 24.36 -7.28
C THR A 10 -2.59 23.13 -6.65
N ALA A 11 -2.20 23.20 -5.38
CA ALA A 11 -1.37 22.19 -4.72
C ALA A 11 -2.19 20.96 -4.29
N PHE A 12 -3.42 21.14 -3.83
CA PHE A 12 -4.26 20.07 -3.30
C PHE A 12 -5.69 20.14 -3.82
N THR A 13 -6.27 18.98 -4.11
CA THR A 13 -7.65 18.80 -4.57
C THR A 13 -8.33 17.70 -3.77
N ILE A 14 -9.67 17.70 -3.77
CA ILE A 14 -10.42 16.54 -3.33
C ILE A 14 -10.35 15.46 -4.41
N SER A 15 -10.09 14.23 -3.99
CA SER A 15 -10.06 13.02 -4.81
C SER A 15 -11.02 11.98 -4.25
N HIS A 16 -11.67 11.25 -5.15
CA HIS A 16 -12.48 10.08 -4.81
C HIS A 16 -11.63 8.82 -5.02
N PRO A 17 -11.16 8.14 -3.95
CA PRO A 17 -10.17 7.08 -4.10
C PRO A 17 -10.70 5.82 -4.79
N ASP A 18 -12.01 5.59 -4.78
CA ASP A 18 -12.62 4.40 -5.38
C ASP A 18 -13.61 4.74 -6.50
N LEU A 19 -13.14 5.48 -7.51
CA LEU A 19 -14.00 5.88 -8.62
C LEU A 19 -14.27 4.71 -9.58
N HIS A 20 -15.49 4.15 -9.54
CA HIS A 20 -15.94 3.06 -10.40
C HIS A 20 -17.37 3.27 -10.95
N THR A 21 -17.77 2.50 -11.96
CA THR A 21 -19.07 2.65 -12.67
C THR A 21 -20.27 2.48 -11.74
N GLY A 22 -20.13 1.65 -10.70
CA GLY A 22 -21.16 1.48 -9.68
C GLY A 22 -21.49 2.71 -8.83
N ILE A 23 -20.65 3.76 -8.85
CA ILE A 23 -20.89 5.02 -8.11
C ILE A 23 -21.06 6.25 -9.02
N ILE A 24 -21.01 6.06 -10.35
CA ILE A 24 -21.21 7.13 -11.33
C ILE A 24 -22.55 6.90 -12.03
N PHE A 25 -23.46 7.86 -11.88
CA PHE A 25 -24.73 7.86 -12.59
C PHE A 25 -24.66 8.79 -13.79
N VAL A 26 -25.25 8.34 -14.90
CA VAL A 26 -25.32 9.07 -16.16
C VAL A 26 -26.75 9.15 -16.68
N ASP A 27 -27.04 10.15 -17.51
CA ASP A 27 -28.29 10.25 -18.26
C ASP A 27 -28.26 9.41 -19.56
N GLU A 28 -29.29 9.55 -20.40
CA GLU A 28 -29.42 8.84 -21.69
C GLU A 28 -28.32 9.23 -22.70
N ASP A 29 -27.72 10.41 -22.54
CA ASP A 29 -26.66 10.96 -23.39
C ASP A 29 -25.25 10.73 -22.82
N LEU A 30 -25.13 9.94 -21.74
CA LEU A 30 -23.88 9.64 -21.01
C LEU A 30 -23.26 10.84 -20.27
N ASN A 31 -24.02 11.89 -19.96
CA ASN A 31 -23.54 12.96 -19.09
C ASN A 31 -23.59 12.52 -17.64
N ILE A 32 -22.53 12.81 -16.87
CA ILE A 32 -22.49 12.50 -15.43
C ILE A 32 -23.54 13.36 -14.71
N THR A 33 -24.55 12.72 -14.14
CA THR A 33 -25.62 13.38 -13.37
C THR A 33 -25.33 13.34 -11.87
N CYS A 34 -24.63 12.31 -11.40
CA CYS A 34 -24.30 12.15 -9.99
C CYS A 34 -23.06 11.28 -9.79
N ILE A 35 -22.25 11.63 -8.78
CA ILE A 35 -21.23 10.76 -8.19
C ILE A 35 -21.59 10.61 -6.71
N ILE A 36 -21.68 9.37 -6.24
CA ILE A 36 -22.02 9.06 -4.85
C ILE A 36 -20.82 8.50 -4.09
N ASP A 37 -21.04 8.14 -2.82
CA ASP A 37 -20.06 7.46 -1.96
C ASP A 37 -18.78 8.24 -1.61
N TRP A 38 -18.94 9.54 -1.39
CA TRP A 38 -17.86 10.44 -0.96
C TRP A 38 -17.35 10.18 0.48
N GLY A 39 -17.79 9.13 1.15
CA GLY A 39 -17.44 8.83 2.55
C GLY A 39 -15.94 8.58 2.75
N SER A 40 -15.25 8.15 1.70
CA SER A 40 -13.80 7.91 1.68
C SER A 40 -13.02 9.00 0.96
N ALA A 41 -13.63 10.13 0.60
CA ALA A 41 -12.96 11.18 -0.15
C ALA A 41 -11.77 11.76 0.63
N THR A 42 -10.66 11.98 -0.08
CA THR A 42 -9.42 12.50 0.50
C THR A 42 -9.05 13.83 -0.12
N THR A 43 -8.30 14.65 0.61
CA THR A 43 -7.60 15.81 0.05
C THR A 43 -6.16 15.41 -0.24
N GLY A 44 -5.74 15.48 -1.51
CA GLY A 44 -4.43 15.03 -1.96
C GLY A 44 -3.87 15.91 -3.07
N PRO A 45 -2.63 15.68 -3.51
CA PRO A 45 -2.06 16.39 -4.65
C PRO A 45 -2.93 16.19 -5.90
N VAL A 46 -2.94 17.17 -6.80
CA VAL A 46 -3.76 17.11 -8.02
C VAL A 46 -3.53 15.85 -8.87
N THR A 47 -2.35 15.24 -8.76
CA THR A 47 -1.99 13.99 -9.44
C THR A 47 -2.81 12.79 -8.96
N GLU A 48 -3.40 12.82 -7.76
CA GLU A 48 -4.36 11.79 -7.33
C GLU A 48 -5.69 11.90 -8.08
N LEU A 49 -6.18 13.11 -8.33
CA LEU A 49 -7.39 13.34 -9.13
C LEU A 49 -7.18 12.97 -10.60
N LEU A 50 -5.97 13.23 -11.11
CA LEU A 50 -5.61 12.92 -12.50
C LEU A 50 -5.34 11.43 -12.73
N ALA A 51 -5.31 10.60 -11.68
CA ALA A 51 -5.09 9.18 -11.81
C ALA A 51 -6.32 8.54 -12.51
N THR A 52 -6.11 8.03 -13.73
CA THR A 52 -7.22 7.49 -14.52
C THR A 52 -7.88 6.30 -13.80
N PRO A 53 -9.19 6.34 -13.52
CA PRO A 53 -9.87 5.24 -12.84
C PRO A 53 -9.98 4.01 -13.75
N GLY A 54 -9.97 2.82 -13.15
CA GLY A 54 -10.20 1.57 -13.88
C GLY A 54 -11.65 1.39 -14.36
N LEU A 55 -12.58 2.22 -13.85
CA LEU A 55 -14.04 2.25 -14.05
C LEU A 55 -14.79 0.93 -13.77
N ALA A 56 -14.32 -0.23 -14.21
CA ALA A 56 -14.99 -1.52 -14.03
C ALA A 56 -14.63 -2.25 -12.70
N GLY A 57 -14.19 -1.52 -11.66
CA GLY A 57 -13.68 -2.14 -10.42
C GLY A 57 -12.45 -3.03 -10.64
N SER A 58 -11.77 -2.88 -11.79
CA SER A 58 -10.68 -3.76 -12.21
C SER A 58 -9.41 -3.51 -11.37
N SER A 59 -8.75 -4.61 -10.97
CA SER A 59 -7.38 -4.61 -10.45
C SER A 59 -6.36 -4.28 -11.54
N GLN A 60 -6.76 -4.37 -12.82
CA GLN A 60 -5.89 -4.09 -13.96
C GLN A 60 -5.81 -2.59 -14.25
N PRO A 61 -4.67 -2.12 -14.81
CA PRO A 61 -4.54 -0.75 -15.29
C PRO A 61 -5.67 -0.37 -16.25
N PRO A 62 -6.09 0.91 -16.26
CA PRO A 62 -7.02 1.40 -17.26
C PRO A 62 -6.46 1.13 -18.66
N SER A 63 -7.34 0.80 -19.60
CA SER A 63 -6.92 0.58 -20.99
C SER A 63 -6.32 1.86 -21.57
N VAL A 64 -5.42 1.73 -22.55
CA VAL A 64 -4.81 2.89 -23.22
C VAL A 64 -5.89 3.83 -23.77
N ALA A 65 -6.95 3.28 -24.36
CA ALA A 65 -8.07 4.08 -24.87
C ALA A 65 -8.78 4.86 -23.77
N LEU A 66 -9.02 4.25 -22.61
CA LEU A 66 -9.63 4.91 -21.46
C LEU A 66 -8.73 6.01 -20.89
N ALA A 67 -7.44 5.74 -20.72
CA ALA A 67 -6.47 6.73 -20.25
C ALA A 67 -6.40 7.93 -21.20
N VAL A 68 -6.38 7.69 -22.51
CA VAL A 68 -6.39 8.77 -23.51
C VAL A 68 -7.68 9.59 -23.45
N ALA A 69 -8.85 8.94 -23.38
CA ALA A 69 -10.13 9.65 -23.30
C ALA A 69 -10.24 10.48 -22.02
N PHE A 70 -9.82 9.93 -20.88
CA PHE A 70 -9.80 10.61 -19.60
C PHE A 70 -8.87 11.84 -19.61
N GLN A 71 -7.65 11.67 -20.12
CA GLN A 71 -6.69 12.76 -20.27
C GLN A 71 -7.20 13.86 -21.20
N ALA A 72 -7.85 13.49 -22.31
CA ALA A 72 -8.43 14.44 -23.25
C ALA A 72 -9.53 15.29 -22.61
N GLY A 73 -10.42 14.69 -21.81
CA GLY A 73 -11.47 15.42 -21.09
C GLY A 73 -10.91 16.47 -20.13
N PHE A 74 -9.91 16.11 -19.32
CA PHE A 74 -9.26 17.04 -18.39
C PHE A 74 -8.43 18.12 -19.09
N SER A 75 -7.75 17.77 -20.19
CA SER A 75 -6.93 18.71 -20.95
C SER A 75 -7.78 19.72 -21.74
N HIS A 76 -9.02 19.37 -22.09
CA HIS A 76 -9.98 20.29 -22.69
C HIS A 76 -10.44 21.37 -21.70
N GLU A 77 -10.65 21.01 -20.43
CA GLU A 77 -11.12 21.91 -19.38
C GLU A 77 -9.98 22.72 -18.71
N SER A 78 -8.73 22.25 -18.77
CA SER A 78 -7.59 22.95 -18.14
C SER A 78 -6.30 22.86 -18.94
N SER A 79 -5.88 24.00 -19.49
CA SER A 79 -4.57 24.16 -20.15
C SER A 79 -3.37 24.15 -19.19
N SER A 80 -3.61 24.08 -17.88
CA SER A 80 -2.57 24.14 -16.84
C SER A 80 -1.90 22.80 -16.53
N ILE A 81 -2.48 21.68 -17.01
CA ILE A 81 -2.00 20.33 -16.70
C ILE A 81 -0.76 20.01 -17.55
N LYS A 82 0.39 19.88 -16.89
CA LYS A 82 1.67 19.56 -17.55
C LYS A 82 1.82 18.05 -17.75
N GLN A 83 2.59 17.64 -18.76
CA GLN A 83 2.87 16.23 -19.06
C GLN A 83 3.47 15.43 -17.88
N ASP A 84 4.31 16.06 -17.05
CA ASP A 84 4.88 15.42 -15.85
C ASP A 84 3.80 15.08 -14.80
N MET A 85 2.69 15.82 -14.76
CA MET A 85 1.57 15.52 -13.86
C MET A 85 0.86 14.22 -14.25
N TRP A 86 0.72 13.95 -15.55
CA TRP A 86 0.15 12.70 -16.04
C TRP A 86 1.01 11.49 -15.68
N ARG A 87 2.34 11.62 -15.78
CA ARG A 87 3.27 10.57 -15.34
C ARG A 87 3.16 10.31 -13.84
N LYS A 88 3.08 11.37 -13.02
CA LYS A 88 2.87 11.24 -11.56
C LYS A 88 1.50 10.67 -11.23
N ALA A 89 0.47 11.00 -12.00
CA ALA A 89 -0.87 10.48 -11.83
C ALA A 89 -0.94 8.97 -12.12
N GLU A 90 -0.27 8.52 -13.17
CA GLU A 90 -0.09 7.09 -13.45
C GLU A 90 0.65 6.40 -12.30
N MET A 91 1.73 6.99 -11.78
CA MET A 91 2.43 6.45 -10.60
C MET A 91 1.51 6.37 -9.38
N ASN A 92 0.71 7.40 -9.13
CA ASN A 92 -0.27 7.43 -8.05
C ASN A 92 -1.33 6.33 -8.20
N TRP A 93 -1.77 6.03 -9.42
CA TRP A 93 -2.69 4.91 -9.67
C TRP A 93 -2.09 3.56 -9.26
N TYR A 94 -0.83 3.30 -9.66
CA TYR A 94 -0.14 2.07 -9.24
C TYR A 94 0.07 2.04 -7.72
N PHE A 95 0.41 3.18 -7.13
CA PHE A 95 0.60 3.30 -5.69
C PHE A 95 -0.70 3.10 -4.90
N SER A 96 -1.85 3.61 -5.36
CA SER A 96 -3.13 3.41 -4.67
C SER A 96 -3.59 1.96 -4.73
N ARG A 97 -3.33 1.25 -5.83
CA ARG A 97 -3.56 -0.21 -5.90
C ARG A 97 -2.61 -1.01 -5.02
N LEU A 98 -1.41 -0.49 -4.80
CA LEU A 98 -0.42 -1.10 -3.93
C LEU A 98 -0.79 -0.99 -2.45
N THR A 99 -1.29 0.17 -2.02
CA THR A 99 -1.63 0.44 -0.63
C THR A 99 -3.08 0.08 -0.28
N GLY A 100 -3.99 0.16 -1.25
CA GLY A 100 -5.42 -0.14 -1.10
C GLY A 100 -5.76 -1.62 -1.26
N ALA A 101 -5.00 -2.52 -0.62
CA ALA A 101 -5.14 -3.96 -0.70
C ALA A 101 -6.48 -4.49 -0.09
N GLU A 102 -7.61 -4.18 -0.71
CA GLU A 102 -8.90 -4.82 -0.44
C GLU A 102 -9.20 -6.01 -1.37
N ASN A 103 -8.32 -6.31 -2.34
CA ASN A 103 -8.52 -7.45 -3.24
C ASN A 103 -7.45 -8.55 -3.06
N PRO A 104 -7.69 -9.56 -2.20
CA PRO A 104 -6.79 -10.69 -1.97
C PRO A 104 -6.76 -11.72 -3.11
N SER A 105 -7.48 -11.49 -4.22
CA SER A 105 -7.58 -12.44 -5.34
C SER A 105 -6.63 -12.16 -6.51
N ASP A 106 -6.02 -10.98 -6.54
CA ASP A 106 -5.02 -10.68 -7.56
C ASP A 106 -3.72 -11.38 -7.16
N SER A 107 -3.55 -12.60 -7.69
CA SER A 107 -2.35 -13.45 -7.63
C SER A 107 -1.13 -12.81 -8.31
N ARG A 108 -0.98 -11.49 -8.22
CA ARG A 108 0.29 -10.84 -8.49
C ARG A 108 1.10 -10.97 -7.21
N ASP A 109 2.19 -11.71 -7.29
CA ASP A 109 3.22 -11.74 -6.24
C ASP A 109 3.87 -10.36 -6.21
N TYR A 110 3.19 -9.42 -5.55
CA TYR A 110 3.62 -8.03 -5.45
C TYR A 110 5.01 -7.96 -4.82
N GLY A 111 5.33 -8.84 -3.87
CA GLY A 111 6.68 -8.99 -3.34
C GLY A 111 7.72 -9.19 -4.45
N TRP A 112 7.43 -10.10 -5.38
CA TRP A 112 8.32 -10.34 -6.53
C TRP A 112 8.42 -9.16 -7.49
N LEU A 113 7.30 -8.50 -7.79
CA LEU A 113 7.29 -7.29 -8.63
C LEU A 113 8.09 -6.14 -7.98
N PHE A 114 7.98 -5.98 -6.66
CA PHE A 114 8.78 -5.02 -5.91
C PHE A 114 10.25 -5.35 -5.98
N HIS A 115 10.62 -6.60 -5.74
CA HIS A 115 12.01 -7.03 -5.84
C HIS A 115 12.57 -6.73 -7.24
N GLN A 116 11.84 -7.11 -8.29
CA GLN A 116 12.26 -6.85 -9.67
C GLN A 116 12.46 -5.35 -9.93
N ARG A 117 11.57 -4.49 -9.44
CA ARG A 117 11.71 -3.03 -9.59
C ARG A 117 12.83 -2.46 -8.72
N ALA A 118 12.99 -2.93 -7.48
CA ALA A 118 14.08 -2.51 -6.61
C ALA A 118 15.45 -2.85 -7.22
N MET A 119 15.53 -3.93 -8.00
CA MET A 119 16.76 -4.34 -8.68
C MET A 119 17.13 -3.48 -9.91
N ASN A 120 16.25 -2.57 -10.36
CA ASN A 120 16.56 -1.65 -11.46
C ASN A 120 17.73 -0.71 -11.07
N PRO A 121 18.75 -0.51 -11.93
CA PRO A 121 19.89 0.36 -11.63
C PRO A 121 19.52 1.75 -11.10
N SER A 122 18.47 2.39 -11.64
CA SER A 122 18.01 3.69 -11.15
C SER A 122 17.51 3.65 -9.71
N ASN A 123 16.84 2.55 -9.34
CA ASN A 123 16.27 2.37 -8.01
C ASN A 123 17.33 1.91 -7.01
N LYS A 124 18.34 1.14 -7.44
CA LYS A 124 19.53 0.86 -6.63
C LYS A 124 20.30 2.13 -6.30
N GLN A 125 20.48 3.01 -7.28
CA GLN A 125 21.13 4.30 -7.06
C GLN A 125 20.31 5.16 -6.08
N LEU A 126 18.98 5.19 -6.24
CA LEU A 126 18.09 5.88 -5.31
C LEU A 126 18.18 5.30 -3.89
N LEU A 127 18.20 3.97 -3.75
CA LEU A 127 18.36 3.31 -2.46
C LEU A 127 19.68 3.71 -1.79
N SER A 128 20.79 3.73 -2.54
CA SER A 128 22.09 4.19 -2.01
C SER A 128 22.09 5.67 -1.59
N GLN A 129 21.31 6.52 -2.26
CA GLN A 129 21.13 7.91 -1.86
C GLN A 129 20.28 8.03 -0.60
N MET A 130 19.24 7.21 -0.48
CA MET A 130 18.34 7.22 0.68
C MET A 130 19.03 6.65 1.92
N SER A 131 19.90 5.65 1.76
CA SER A 131 20.62 5.00 2.86
C SER A 131 21.67 5.88 3.53
N GLU A 132 21.97 7.07 2.99
CA GLU A 132 22.85 8.04 3.65
C GLU A 132 22.26 8.54 4.98
N TYR A 133 20.93 8.51 5.12
CA TYR A 133 20.21 8.93 6.33
C TYR A 133 19.79 7.75 7.21
N ASP A 134 20.15 6.52 6.84
CA ASP A 134 19.83 5.34 7.65
C ASP A 134 20.73 5.31 8.88
N LEU A 135 20.19 4.75 9.96
CA LEU A 135 20.94 4.53 11.19
C LEU A 135 22.05 3.50 10.93
N THR A 136 23.20 3.70 11.57
CA THR A 136 24.27 2.70 11.55
C THR A 136 23.85 1.44 12.31
N ASP A 137 24.47 0.30 11.97
CA ASP A 137 24.18 -0.98 12.63
C ASP A 137 24.32 -0.91 14.17
N ASP A 138 25.24 -0.09 14.67
CA ASP A 138 25.47 0.06 16.10
C ASP A 138 24.40 0.93 16.77
N GLU A 139 23.94 2.00 16.11
CA GLU A 139 22.79 2.79 16.56
C GLU A 139 21.48 1.99 16.53
N VAL A 140 21.32 1.11 15.53
CA VAL A 140 20.19 0.18 15.46
C VAL A 140 20.24 -0.79 16.63
N LYS A 141 21.39 -1.42 16.92
CA LYS A 141 21.54 -2.34 18.06
C LYS A 141 21.26 -1.66 19.40
N GLU A 142 21.73 -0.44 19.59
CA GLU A 142 21.47 0.32 20.81
C GLU A 142 19.97 0.56 21.00
N ARG A 143 19.26 0.99 19.94
CA ARG A 143 17.80 1.13 19.98
C ARG A 143 17.07 -0.20 20.17
N GLU A 144 17.56 -1.28 19.58
CA GLU A 144 16.97 -2.61 19.76
C GLU A 144 17.04 -3.06 21.22
N ILE A 145 18.15 -2.77 21.93
CA ILE A 145 18.29 -3.06 23.36
C ILE A 145 17.22 -2.32 24.17
N ASP A 146 16.95 -1.06 23.86
CA ASP A 146 15.89 -0.27 24.52
C ASP A 146 14.48 -0.79 24.20
N VAL A 147 14.23 -1.19 22.95
CA VAL A 147 12.90 -1.63 22.49
C VAL A 147 12.55 -3.03 22.99
N PHE A 148 13.53 -3.94 23.01
CA PHE A 148 13.36 -5.37 23.27
C PHE A 148 13.94 -5.84 24.63
N SER A 149 14.26 -4.92 25.53
CA SER A 149 14.69 -5.27 26.88
C SER A 149 13.59 -5.95 27.71
N GLY A 150 14.02 -6.73 28.72
CA GLY A 150 13.12 -7.45 29.64
C GLY A 150 12.45 -8.66 28.98
N ASP A 151 11.15 -8.84 29.23
CA ASP A 151 10.35 -10.01 28.83
C ASP A 151 9.96 -10.03 27.33
N LYS A 152 10.71 -9.32 26.48
CA LYS A 152 10.45 -9.16 25.04
C LYS A 152 11.44 -9.91 24.16
N VAL A 153 12.26 -10.79 24.74
CA VAL A 153 13.27 -11.59 24.02
C VAL A 153 12.62 -12.45 22.92
N GLU A 154 11.42 -12.99 23.16
CA GLU A 154 10.66 -13.73 22.16
C GLU A 154 10.29 -12.85 20.95
N ARG A 155 9.94 -11.58 21.19
CA ARG A 155 9.62 -10.62 20.12
C ARG A 155 10.84 -10.23 19.31
N LEU A 156 12.01 -10.11 19.95
CA LEU A 156 13.28 -9.90 19.27
C LEU A 156 13.65 -11.09 18.37
N ALA A 157 13.46 -12.32 18.87
CA ALA A 157 13.70 -13.53 18.09
C ALA A 157 12.77 -13.61 16.87
N VAL A 158 11.49 -13.26 17.02
CA VAL A 158 10.54 -13.17 15.91
C VAL A 158 10.98 -12.08 14.92
N ALA A 159 11.34 -10.88 15.37
CA ALA A 159 11.80 -9.80 14.52
C ALA A 159 13.01 -10.21 13.67
N ARG A 160 14.04 -10.80 14.29
CA ARG A 160 15.23 -11.31 13.56
C ARG A 160 14.89 -12.39 12.56
N LYS A 161 13.96 -13.29 12.90
CA LYS A 161 13.51 -14.34 11.99
C LYS A 161 12.75 -13.77 10.79
N LEU A 162 11.95 -12.72 10.99
CA LEU A 162 11.29 -12.00 9.91
C LEU A 162 12.29 -11.30 9.00
N THR A 163 13.31 -10.64 9.56
CA THR A 163 14.40 -10.03 8.78
C THR A 163 15.11 -11.07 7.93
N LEU A 164 15.54 -12.19 8.52
CA LEU A 164 16.19 -13.28 7.78
C LEU A 164 15.30 -13.83 6.66
N MET A 165 14.01 -14.03 6.93
CA MET A 165 13.07 -14.51 5.91
C MET A 165 12.89 -13.49 4.77
N SER A 166 12.93 -12.19 5.08
CA SER A 166 12.86 -11.13 4.05
C SER A 166 14.09 -11.08 3.15
N GLU A 167 15.27 -11.39 3.69
CA GLU A 167 16.52 -11.48 2.92
C GLU A 167 16.57 -12.73 2.05
N MET A 168 16.07 -13.86 2.57
CA MET A 168 16.08 -15.15 1.87
C MET A 168 14.99 -15.26 0.80
N ASN A 169 13.87 -14.56 0.97
CA ASN A 169 12.76 -14.61 0.05
C ASN A 169 12.48 -13.22 -0.57
N PRO A 170 12.90 -13.00 -1.83
CA PRO A 170 12.60 -11.79 -2.60
C PRO A 170 11.12 -11.39 -2.67
N GLY A 171 10.20 -12.36 -2.56
CA GLY A 171 8.75 -12.14 -2.55
C GLY A 171 8.15 -11.95 -1.16
N PHE A 172 8.97 -11.92 -0.11
CA PHE A 172 8.49 -11.85 1.26
C PHE A 172 7.69 -10.57 1.48
N THR A 173 6.43 -10.76 1.91
CA THR A 173 5.52 -9.67 2.22
C THR A 173 4.93 -9.92 3.59
N GLY A 174 5.01 -8.92 4.47
CA GLY A 174 4.39 -8.95 5.80
C GLY A 174 2.87 -8.80 5.71
N ASP A 175 2.20 -9.80 5.17
CA ASP A 175 0.75 -9.78 4.93
C ASP A 175 -0.07 -10.12 6.19
N ARG A 176 -1.39 -9.94 6.10
CA ARG A 176 -2.31 -10.22 7.21
C ARG A 176 -2.22 -11.68 7.71
N ARG A 177 -1.87 -12.63 6.85
CA ARG A 177 -1.80 -14.05 7.21
C ARG A 177 -0.59 -14.31 8.09
N LEU A 178 0.57 -13.76 7.72
CA LEU A 178 1.78 -13.83 8.51
C LEU A 178 1.58 -13.25 9.91
N TRP A 179 0.96 -12.06 10.01
CA TRP A 179 0.69 -11.44 11.30
C TRP A 179 -0.25 -12.28 12.18
N ARG A 180 -1.28 -12.89 11.59
CA ARG A 180 -2.16 -13.84 12.30
C ARG A 180 -1.41 -15.05 12.82
N TRP A 181 -0.53 -15.65 12.02
CA TRP A 181 0.28 -16.79 12.43
C TRP A 181 1.25 -16.44 13.56
N ILE A 182 1.87 -15.26 13.51
CA ILE A 182 2.73 -14.77 14.60
C ILE A 182 1.92 -14.56 15.88
N GLU A 183 0.75 -13.93 15.80
CA GLU A 183 -0.13 -13.73 16.94
C GLU A 183 -0.61 -15.06 17.55
N GLU A 184 -0.92 -16.06 16.73
CA GLU A 184 -1.29 -17.40 17.19
C GLU A 184 -0.12 -18.12 17.86
N ALA A 185 1.07 -18.07 17.26
CA ALA A 185 2.28 -18.67 17.83
C ALA A 185 2.68 -18.04 19.17
N LEU A 186 2.54 -16.72 19.30
CA LEU A 186 2.81 -15.99 20.54
C LEU A 186 1.75 -16.21 21.63
N LYS A 187 0.51 -16.58 21.28
CA LYS A 187 -0.51 -17.00 22.26
C LYS A 187 -0.23 -18.38 22.84
N GLY A 188 0.46 -19.25 22.08
CA GLY A 188 0.85 -20.59 22.53
C GLY A 188 1.88 -20.59 23.68
N SER A 189 2.83 -19.65 23.70
CA SER A 189 3.87 -19.59 24.75
C SER A 189 3.32 -19.25 26.14
N VAL A 190 2.17 -18.59 26.22
CA VAL A 190 1.51 -18.25 27.49
C VAL A 190 0.84 -19.47 28.14
N TYR A 191 0.39 -20.47 27.37
CA TYR A 191 -0.25 -21.67 27.93
C TYR A 191 0.75 -22.72 28.44
N ASP A 192 2.00 -22.69 27.97
CA ASP A 192 3.04 -23.60 28.45
C ASP A 192 3.62 -23.17 29.82
N SER A 193 3.44 -21.91 30.22
CA SER A 193 3.88 -21.42 31.54
C SER A 193 2.91 -21.72 32.70
N ILE A 194 1.72 -22.24 32.42
CA ILE A 194 0.72 -22.59 33.46
C ILE A 194 0.69 -24.10 33.76
N ASN A 195 1.43 -24.93 33.02
CA ASN A 195 1.32 -26.40 33.12
C ASN A 195 2.43 -27.11 33.90
N GLU A 196 3.05 -26.47 34.90
CA GLU A 196 3.99 -27.17 35.79
C GLU A 196 3.33 -28.09 36.84
N ASN A 197 2.00 -28.12 36.98
CA ASN A 197 1.34 -28.92 38.03
C ASN A 197 0.22 -29.88 37.58
N GLY A 198 0.47 -30.70 36.56
CA GLY A 198 -0.07 -32.08 36.58
C GLY A 198 -0.63 -32.63 35.27
N ARG A 199 0.19 -33.43 34.57
CA ARG A 199 -0.09 -34.60 33.68
C ARG A 199 -1.36 -34.51 32.79
N THR A 200 -1.29 -34.72 31.47
CA THR A 200 -1.01 -36.03 30.81
C THR A 200 -0.67 -35.85 29.31
N HIS A 201 0.02 -36.86 28.77
CA HIS A 201 0.69 -37.06 27.47
C HIS A 201 0.03 -36.71 26.10
N MET A 202 0.98 -36.51 25.16
CA MET A 202 1.07 -36.98 23.75
C MET A 202 0.24 -36.29 22.66
N GLY A 203 0.97 -35.70 21.70
CA GLY A 203 0.52 -35.41 20.35
C GLY A 203 1.66 -34.92 19.46
N ILE A 204 2.38 -35.86 18.84
CA ILE A 204 3.28 -35.63 17.70
C ILE A 204 2.48 -35.00 16.56
N LEU A 205 3.04 -34.04 15.82
CA LEU A 205 2.89 -34.01 14.36
C LEU A 205 3.98 -33.18 13.67
N LEU A 206 4.43 -33.78 12.57
CA LEU A 206 5.45 -33.39 11.60
C LEU A 206 5.19 -32.04 10.94
#